data_AF-A0A2V6U367-F1
#
_entry.id   AF-A0A2V6U367-F1
#
_cell.length_a   1.000
_cell.length_b   1.000
_cell.length_c   1.000
_cell.angle_alpha   90.00
_cell.angle_beta   90.00
_cell.angle_gamma   90.00
#
_symmetry.space_group_name_H-M   'P 1'
#
loop_
_entity.id
_entity.type
_entity.pdbx_description
1 polymer ?
#
loop_
_entity_poly.entity_id
_entity_poly.type
_entity_poly.pdbx_seq_one_letter_code
_entity_poly.pdbx_strand_id
1 'polypeptide(L)'
;MRPGWRGSLLAALLVAGAALPAQAQLFLASRPHPEFAIGPLFVRASVGPALGPATVDVLWSLEIPSTRSAGTLEQDLYLLWPGEVGDLTAPGPPDPALARDLEARGFATLTEGRLPLSALSLYHVGQDRKPEPLGGAPFVTYVRSDRAFGLSAPATLIRIPWTPRLANRAWLVDLRMRVPALVKPERALWIERAFWGARHVVSLGYNQVQGRALFPLY
;
A
#
# COMPACT_ATOMS: atom_id res chain seq x y z
N MET A 1 -51.55 17.38 0.28
CA MET A 1 -50.29 18.04 0.72
C MET A 1 -49.13 17.19 0.24
N ARG A 2 -48.33 17.69 -0.71
CA ARG A 2 -47.28 16.90 -1.40
C ARG A 2 -46.03 16.79 -0.51
N PRO A 3 -45.53 15.58 -0.18
CA PRO A 3 -44.27 15.40 0.56
C PRO A 3 -43.11 15.57 -0.42
N GLY A 4 -42.83 16.81 -0.83
CA GLY A 4 -42.24 17.05 -2.15
C GLY A 4 -40.80 17.54 -2.24
N TRP A 5 -40.11 17.85 -1.14
CA TRP A 5 -38.76 18.45 -1.30
C TRP A 5 -37.80 18.16 -0.15
N ARG A 6 -38.26 18.30 1.10
CA ARG A 6 -37.38 18.18 2.28
C ARG A 6 -36.81 16.77 2.47
N GLY A 7 -37.58 15.73 2.12
CA GLY A 7 -37.13 14.33 2.17
C GLY A 7 -36.08 14.01 1.09
N SER A 8 -36.25 14.55 -0.11
CA SER A 8 -35.29 14.36 -1.21
C SER A 8 -33.98 15.11 -0.98
N LEU A 9 -34.00 16.27 -0.31
CA LEU A 9 -32.79 17.00 0.07
C LEU A 9 -31.96 16.25 1.13
N LEU A 10 -32.61 15.62 2.12
CA LEU A 10 -31.92 14.79 3.12
C LEU A 10 -31.34 13.51 2.51
N ALA A 11 -32.04 12.87 1.57
CA ALA A 11 -31.52 11.72 0.84
C ALA A 11 -30.36 12.11 -0.10
N ALA A 12 -30.41 13.28 -0.74
CA ALA A 12 -29.32 13.78 -1.58
C ALA A 12 -28.08 14.20 -0.76
N LEU A 13 -28.26 14.74 0.45
CA LEU A 13 -27.14 15.11 1.34
C LEU A 13 -26.42 13.87 1.91
N LEU A 14 -27.14 12.77 2.13
CA LEU A 14 -26.57 11.50 2.60
C LEU A 14 -25.76 10.75 1.54
N VAL A 15 -25.98 11.03 0.25
CA VAL A 15 -25.23 10.41 -0.87
C VAL A 15 -24.01 11.26 -1.27
N ALA A 16 -23.91 12.51 -0.82
CA ALA A 16 -22.76 13.38 -1.04
C ALA A 16 -21.58 13.10 -0.08
N GLY A 17 -21.41 11.85 0.36
CA GLY A 17 -20.14 11.41 0.92
C GLY A 17 -19.11 11.46 -0.21
N ALA A 18 -18.34 12.54 -0.26
CA ALA A 18 -17.27 12.70 -1.23
C ALA A 18 -16.42 11.43 -1.20
N ALA A 19 -16.39 10.69 -2.30
CA ALA A 19 -15.45 9.59 -2.48
C ALA A 19 -14.06 10.19 -2.29
N LEU A 20 -13.48 9.98 -1.10
CA LEU A 20 -12.11 10.40 -0.85
C LEU A 20 -11.25 9.68 -1.90
N PRO A 21 -10.29 10.38 -2.55
CA PRO A 21 -9.45 9.78 -3.56
C PRO A 21 -8.81 8.52 -2.97
N ALA A 22 -9.17 7.37 -3.52
CA ALA A 22 -8.65 6.09 -3.11
C ALA A 22 -7.15 6.07 -3.46
N GLN A 23 -6.31 6.01 -2.43
CA GLN A 23 -4.87 5.99 -2.63
C GLN A 23 -4.47 4.63 -3.20
N ALA A 24 -3.93 4.60 -4.42
CA ALA A 24 -3.57 3.35 -5.08
C ALA A 24 -2.21 2.82 -4.65
N GLN A 25 -2.15 1.50 -4.54
CA GLN A 25 -0.92 0.73 -4.48
C GLN A 25 -0.58 0.28 -5.90
N LEU A 26 0.68 0.42 -6.30
CA LEU A 26 1.13 0.10 -7.65
C LEU A 26 2.29 -0.88 -7.60
N PHE A 27 2.16 -1.98 -8.34
CA PHE A 27 3.27 -2.89 -8.62
C PHE A 27 3.94 -2.52 -9.94
N LEU A 28 5.26 -2.39 -9.89
CA LEU A 28 6.12 -2.16 -11.03
C LEU A 28 7.10 -3.33 -11.12
N ALA A 29 7.45 -3.74 -12.34
CA ALA A 29 8.53 -4.69 -12.57
C ALA A 29 9.82 -3.94 -12.92
N SER A 30 10.98 -4.51 -12.59
CA SER A 30 12.25 -3.87 -12.93
C SER A 30 12.53 -3.85 -14.44
N ARG A 31 11.94 -4.76 -15.22
CA ARG A 31 12.03 -4.77 -16.69
C ARG A 31 10.71 -4.36 -17.36
N PRO A 32 10.78 -3.69 -18.53
CA PRO A 32 9.62 -3.47 -19.38
C PRO A 32 9.00 -4.81 -19.79
N HIS A 33 7.66 -4.85 -19.89
CA HIS A 33 6.90 -6.05 -20.28
C HIS A 33 7.28 -7.31 -19.49
N PRO A 34 6.94 -7.39 -18.19
CA PRO A 34 7.37 -8.48 -17.31
C PRO A 34 6.84 -9.88 -17.67
N GLU A 35 5.93 -9.99 -18.64
CA GLU A 35 5.30 -11.24 -19.10
C GLU A 35 4.65 -12.09 -17.99
N PHE A 36 4.35 -11.48 -16.84
CA PHE A 36 3.54 -12.02 -15.75
C PHE A 36 2.58 -10.95 -15.25
N ALA A 37 1.54 -11.38 -14.54
CA ALA A 37 0.61 -10.49 -13.83
C ALA A 37 0.69 -10.70 -12.31
N ILE A 38 0.21 -9.72 -11.54
CA ILE A 38 0.00 -9.85 -10.10
C ILE A 38 -1.39 -10.43 -9.87
N GLY A 39 -1.48 -11.59 -9.24
CA GLY A 39 -2.75 -12.24 -8.98
C GLY A 39 -2.61 -13.57 -8.23
N PRO A 40 -3.50 -13.87 -7.27
CA PRO A 40 -4.45 -12.97 -6.61
C PRO A 40 -3.72 -11.90 -5.75
N LEU A 41 -4.39 -10.79 -5.43
CA LEU A 41 -3.88 -9.72 -4.56
C LEU A 41 -4.91 -9.41 -3.45
N PHE A 42 -4.45 -9.41 -2.20
CA PHE A 42 -5.24 -9.07 -1.03
C PHE A 42 -4.52 -8.00 -0.22
N VAL A 43 -5.28 -7.02 0.27
CA VAL A 43 -4.77 -6.04 1.22
C VAL A 43 -5.62 -6.12 2.47
N ARG A 44 -5.00 -6.45 3.59
CA ARG A 44 -5.69 -6.59 4.88
C ARG A 44 -5.13 -5.57 5.85
N ALA A 45 -6.01 -4.76 6.43
CA ALA A 45 -5.66 -3.89 7.54
C ALA A 45 -6.25 -4.44 8.84
N SER A 46 -5.41 -4.61 9.85
CA SER A 46 -5.81 -4.92 11.22
C SER A 46 -5.93 -3.64 12.01
N VAL A 47 -7.17 -3.22 12.29
CA VAL A 47 -7.48 -2.01 13.06
C VAL A 47 -7.98 -2.42 14.44
N GLY A 48 -7.25 -2.00 15.48
CA GLY A 48 -7.63 -2.21 16.87
C GLY A 48 -8.45 -1.04 17.44
N PRO A 49 -9.14 -1.24 18.58
CA PRO A 49 -9.98 -0.21 19.21
C PRO A 49 -9.21 1.02 19.70
N ALA A 50 -7.88 0.93 19.85
CA ALA A 50 -7.03 2.06 20.21
C ALA A 50 -6.83 3.08 19.06
N LEU A 51 -7.30 2.78 17.84
CA LEU A 51 -7.28 3.67 16.66
C LEU A 51 -5.87 4.25 16.32
N GLY A 52 -4.81 3.57 16.76
CA GLY A 52 -3.41 3.90 16.49
C GLY A 52 -2.89 3.31 15.17
N PRO A 53 -1.55 3.26 14.99
CA PRO A 53 -0.93 2.68 13.81
C PRO A 53 -1.48 1.29 13.48
N ALA A 54 -1.99 1.13 12.25
CA ALA A 54 -2.59 -0.11 11.81
C ALA A 54 -1.52 -1.03 11.21
N THR A 55 -1.68 -2.33 11.40
CA THR A 55 -0.85 -3.31 10.69
C THR A 55 -1.52 -3.63 9.36
N VAL A 56 -0.78 -3.49 8.26
CA VAL A 56 -1.25 -3.84 6.93
C VAL A 56 -0.44 -5.02 6.41
N ASP A 57 -1.14 -6.04 5.94
CA ASP A 57 -0.58 -7.16 5.19
C ASP A 57 -0.99 -6.98 3.72
N VAL A 58 -0.01 -6.95 2.82
CA VAL A 58 -0.23 -7.01 1.37
C VAL A 58 0.16 -8.40 0.92
N LEU A 59 -0.82 -9.20 0.51
CA LEU A 59 -0.61 -10.58 0.09
C LEU A 59 -0.82 -10.73 -1.41
N TRP A 60 0.13 -11.31 -2.13
CA TRP A 60 -0.06 -11.55 -3.57
C TRP A 60 0.62 -12.82 -4.08
N SER A 61 0.25 -13.26 -5.27
CA SER A 61 1.01 -14.24 -6.06
C SER A 61 1.34 -13.69 -7.45
N LEU A 62 2.23 -14.38 -8.17
CA LEU A 62 2.54 -14.07 -9.56
C LEU A 62 1.86 -15.05 -10.50
N GLU A 63 1.10 -14.52 -11.45
CA GLU A 63 0.52 -15.26 -12.54
C GLU A 63 1.50 -15.29 -13.72
N ILE A 64 2.34 -16.32 -13.74
CA ILE A 64 3.27 -16.58 -14.84
C ILE A 64 2.58 -17.50 -15.86
N PRO A 65 2.44 -17.13 -17.15
CA PRO A 65 1.85 -18.01 -18.17
C PRO A 65 2.54 -19.37 -18.26
N SER A 66 1.79 -20.43 -18.56
CA SER A 66 2.34 -21.80 -18.68
C SER A 66 3.34 -21.96 -19.82
N THR A 67 3.39 -21.01 -20.76
CA THR A 67 4.33 -20.94 -21.88
C THR A 67 5.70 -20.37 -21.49
N ARG A 68 5.88 -19.89 -20.26
CA ARG A 68 7.10 -19.22 -19.78
C ARG A 68 7.69 -19.94 -18.58
N SER A 69 9.02 -19.90 -18.48
CA SER A 69 9.75 -20.39 -17.31
C SER A 69 9.95 -19.27 -16.29
N ALA A 70 9.76 -19.58 -15.01
CA ALA A 70 10.05 -18.67 -13.92
C ALA A 70 11.50 -18.15 -13.94
N GLY A 71 12.46 -19.01 -14.30
CA GLY A 71 13.89 -18.66 -14.35
C GLY A 71 14.27 -17.67 -15.45
N THR A 72 13.43 -17.47 -16.47
CA THR A 72 13.63 -16.43 -17.50
C THR A 72 13.00 -15.09 -17.12
N LEU A 73 12.09 -15.11 -16.14
CA LEU A 73 11.33 -13.96 -15.67
C LEU A 73 11.89 -13.38 -14.37
N GLU A 74 13.04 -13.86 -13.89
CA GLU A 74 13.65 -13.36 -12.66
C GLU A 74 13.88 -11.87 -12.74
N GLN A 75 13.24 -11.14 -11.84
CA GLN A 75 13.36 -9.69 -11.73
C GLN A 75 12.74 -9.19 -10.43
N ASP A 76 13.30 -8.11 -9.89
CA ASP A 76 12.72 -7.49 -8.72
C ASP A 76 11.38 -6.82 -9.06
N LEU A 77 10.50 -6.79 -8.06
CA LEU A 77 9.25 -6.04 -8.11
C LEU A 77 9.38 -4.81 -7.23
N TYR A 78 8.67 -3.75 -7.57
CA TYR A 78 8.57 -2.57 -6.75
C TYR A 78 7.11 -2.35 -6.39
N LEU A 79 6.83 -2.15 -5.11
CA LEU A 79 5.54 -1.71 -4.61
C LEU A 79 5.65 -0.25 -4.22
N LEU A 80 4.82 0.58 -4.85
CA LEU A 80 4.64 1.97 -4.48
C LEU A 80 3.44 2.07 -3.55
N TRP A 81 3.73 2.39 -2.30
CA TRP A 81 2.75 2.51 -1.22
C TRP A 81 2.41 3.98 -0.95
N PRO A 82 1.12 4.34 -0.84
CA PRO A 82 0.74 5.70 -0.51
C PRO A 82 0.92 5.99 0.99
N GLY A 83 1.69 7.03 1.30
CA GLY A 83 1.98 7.41 2.67
C GLY A 83 3.25 6.78 3.23
N GLU A 84 3.47 7.04 4.52
CA GLU A 84 4.63 6.56 5.26
C GLU A 84 4.38 5.16 5.82
N VAL A 85 5.45 4.38 5.90
CA VAL A 85 5.48 3.14 6.69
C VAL A 85 6.23 3.41 8.00
N GLY A 86 5.75 2.77 9.06
CA GLY A 86 6.23 2.94 10.42
C GLY A 86 7.35 1.99 10.80
N ASP A 87 7.46 1.75 12.10
CA ASP A 87 8.56 1.08 12.81
C ASP A 87 8.62 -0.44 12.66
N LEU A 88 7.73 -1.06 11.89
CA LEU A 88 7.79 -2.50 11.67
C LEU A 88 8.91 -2.85 10.68
N THR A 89 10.09 -3.16 11.22
CA THR A 89 11.28 -3.43 10.40
C THR A 89 11.76 -4.88 10.47
N ALA A 90 12.29 -5.38 9.36
CA ALA A 90 13.06 -6.62 9.29
C ALA A 90 14.57 -6.36 9.47
N PRO A 91 15.35 -7.36 9.94
CA PRO A 91 16.80 -7.23 10.07
C PRO A 91 17.50 -6.96 8.73
N GLY A 92 18.59 -6.19 8.79
CA GLY A 92 19.47 -5.90 7.65
C GLY A 92 19.58 -4.41 7.34
N PRO A 93 20.66 -3.98 6.67
CA PRO A 93 20.84 -2.58 6.31
C PRO A 93 19.81 -2.13 5.27
N PRO A 94 19.41 -0.85 5.24
CA PRO A 94 18.62 -0.29 4.15
C PRO A 94 19.38 -0.40 2.82
N ASP A 95 18.68 -0.15 1.72
CA ASP A 95 19.27 -0.17 0.38
C ASP A 95 19.59 1.26 -0.09
N PRO A 96 20.87 1.69 -0.01
CA PRO A 96 21.24 3.06 -0.35
C PRO A 96 21.07 3.35 -1.85
N ALA A 97 20.95 2.34 -2.71
CA ALA A 97 20.69 2.57 -4.14
C ALA A 97 19.28 3.14 -4.35
N LEU A 98 18.28 2.67 -3.61
CA LEU A 98 16.91 3.20 -3.69
C LEU A 98 16.84 4.67 -3.31
N ALA A 99 17.53 5.06 -2.24
CA ALA A 99 17.58 6.44 -1.79
C ALA A 99 18.26 7.34 -2.83
N ARG A 100 19.42 6.92 -3.36
CA ARG A 100 20.14 7.65 -4.42
C ARG A 100 19.32 7.82 -5.69
N ASP A 101 18.58 6.79 -6.12
CA ASP A 101 17.74 6.83 -7.31
C ASP A 101 16.58 7.83 -7.15
N LEU A 102 16.01 7.93 -5.94
CA LEU A 102 14.96 8.89 -5.61
C LEU A 102 15.52 10.32 -5.53
N GLU A 103 16.67 10.50 -4.89
CA GLU A 103 17.35 11.80 -4.81
C GLU A 103 17.74 12.34 -6.19
N ALA A 104 18.25 11.47 -7.07
CA ALA A 104 18.57 11.82 -8.46
C ALA A 104 17.34 12.30 -9.25
N ARG A 105 16.14 11.87 -8.85
CA ARG A 105 14.84 12.28 -9.43
C ARG A 105 14.23 13.50 -8.74
N GLY A 106 14.94 14.12 -7.79
CA GLY A 106 14.49 15.32 -7.08
C GLY A 106 13.54 15.06 -5.91
N PHE A 107 13.51 13.83 -5.39
CA PHE A 107 12.81 13.51 -4.15
C PHE A 107 13.74 13.67 -2.94
N ALA A 108 13.17 13.99 -1.79
CA ALA A 108 13.88 13.99 -0.52
C ALA A 108 13.49 12.75 0.28
N THR A 109 14.49 11.97 0.70
CA THR A 109 14.33 10.78 1.54
C THR A 109 14.03 11.18 2.98
N LEU A 110 13.02 10.54 3.59
CA LEU A 110 12.61 10.77 4.98
C LEU A 110 13.00 9.60 5.88
N THR A 111 12.77 8.37 5.44
CA THR A 111 12.99 7.17 6.24
C THR A 111 13.37 6.01 5.35
N GLU A 112 14.32 5.19 5.80
CA GLU A 112 14.79 4.01 5.09
C GLU A 112 14.78 2.80 6.02
N GLY A 113 14.59 1.62 5.46
CA GLY A 113 14.66 0.39 6.24
C GLY A 113 14.35 -0.85 5.42
N ARG A 114 13.92 -1.91 6.10
CA ARG A 114 13.40 -3.12 5.47
C ARG A 114 12.08 -3.52 6.10
N LEU A 115 11.11 -3.93 5.30
CA LEU A 115 9.84 -4.47 5.75
C LEU A 115 9.91 -6.01 5.79
N PRO A 116 9.29 -6.66 6.79
CA PRO A 116 9.16 -8.12 6.81
C PRO A 116 8.46 -8.67 5.58
N LEU A 117 9.12 -9.61 4.91
CA LEU A 117 8.58 -10.36 3.78
C LEU A 117 8.49 -11.83 4.16
N SER A 118 7.33 -12.45 3.94
CA SER A 118 7.08 -13.86 4.25
C SER A 118 6.36 -14.56 3.10
N ALA A 119 6.39 -15.90 3.12
CA ALA A 119 5.65 -16.75 2.22
C ALA A 119 4.60 -17.56 2.99
N LEU A 120 3.41 -17.68 2.40
CA LEU A 120 2.25 -18.38 2.93
C LEU A 120 1.83 -19.45 1.92
N SER A 121 1.66 -20.69 2.37
CA SER A 121 1.21 -21.78 1.50
C SER A 121 -0.31 -21.74 1.33
N LEU A 122 -0.79 -21.79 0.09
CA LEU A 122 -2.23 -21.86 -0.23
C LEU A 122 -2.86 -23.23 0.08
N TYR A 123 -2.07 -24.29 0.18
CA TYR A 123 -2.58 -25.65 0.39
C TYR A 123 -2.78 -26.02 1.87
N HIS A 124 -2.34 -25.15 2.80
CA HIS A 124 -2.38 -25.43 4.24
C HIS A 124 -3.28 -24.43 5.00
N VAL A 125 -4.25 -23.84 4.31
CA VAL A 125 -5.26 -22.96 4.93
C VAL A 125 -6.01 -23.75 6.00
N GLY A 126 -5.79 -23.42 7.27
CA GLY A 126 -6.41 -24.08 8.43
C GLY A 126 -5.48 -24.91 9.31
N GLN A 127 -4.21 -25.10 8.93
CA GLN A 127 -3.18 -25.53 9.88
C GLN A 127 -2.42 -24.29 10.36
N ASP A 128 -2.17 -24.16 11.66
CA ASP A 128 -1.43 -23.04 12.30
C ASP A 128 0.07 -23.01 11.90
N ARG A 129 0.36 -23.13 10.60
CA ARG A 129 1.71 -23.07 10.07
C ARG A 129 2.11 -21.60 9.95
N LYS A 130 3.10 -21.23 10.75
CA LYS A 130 3.68 -19.88 10.78
C LYS A 130 4.18 -19.48 9.37
N PRO A 131 3.97 -18.23 8.93
CA PRO A 131 4.52 -17.73 7.67
C PRO A 131 6.03 -17.99 7.59
N GLU A 132 6.52 -18.42 6.43
CA GLU A 132 7.93 -18.71 6.23
C GLU A 132 8.67 -17.42 5.86
N PRO A 133 9.68 -16.98 6.61
CA PRO A 133 10.37 -15.72 6.32
C PRO A 133 11.09 -15.82 4.97
N LEU A 134 10.90 -14.80 4.13
CA LEU A 134 11.63 -14.57 2.88
C LEU A 134 12.76 -13.55 3.05
N GLY A 135 12.80 -12.85 4.18
CA GLY A 135 13.78 -11.82 4.50
C GLY A 135 13.13 -10.44 4.65
N GLY A 136 13.90 -9.40 4.35
CA GLY A 136 13.46 -8.01 4.45
C GLY A 136 13.44 -7.32 3.09
N ALA A 137 12.29 -6.78 2.69
CA ALA A 137 12.11 -5.97 1.50
C ALA A 137 12.56 -4.52 1.79
N PRO A 138 13.65 -4.02 1.18
CA PRO A 138 14.10 -2.66 1.43
C PRO A 138 13.08 -1.63 0.98
N PHE A 139 12.93 -0.56 1.76
CA PHE A 139 12.01 0.53 1.47
C PHE A 139 12.64 1.89 1.72
N VAL A 140 12.11 2.89 1.03
CA VAL A 140 12.41 4.31 1.22
C VAL A 140 11.11 5.11 1.20
N THR A 141 10.84 5.81 2.29
CA THR A 141 9.79 6.82 2.39
C THR A 141 10.36 8.16 1.93
N TYR A 142 9.66 8.83 1.02
CA TYR A 142 10.12 10.06 0.40
C TYR A 142 9.00 11.09 0.22
N VAL A 143 9.39 12.34 0.01
CA VAL A 143 8.51 13.44 -0.37
C VAL A 143 9.08 14.15 -1.59
N ARG A 144 8.20 14.71 -2.42
CA ARG A 144 8.62 15.61 -3.49
C ARG A 144 8.91 16.97 -2.87
N SER A 145 10.14 17.43 -3.03
CA SER A 145 10.58 18.76 -2.62
C SER A 145 10.44 19.71 -3.81
N ASP A 146 9.21 20.20 -4.05
CA ASP A 146 9.00 21.28 -5.02
C ASP A 146 9.06 22.62 -4.29
N ARG A 147 10.12 23.40 -4.55
CA ARG A 147 10.32 24.73 -3.95
C ARG A 147 9.16 25.70 -4.22
N ALA A 148 8.32 25.45 -5.24
CA ALA A 148 7.19 26.31 -5.60
C ALA A 148 5.87 25.95 -4.91
N PHE A 149 5.66 24.70 -4.50
CA PHE A 149 4.35 24.20 -4.03
C PHE A 149 4.37 23.53 -2.65
N GLY A 150 5.50 23.57 -1.95
CA GLY A 150 5.67 22.94 -0.64
C GLY A 150 5.90 21.43 -0.71
N LEU A 151 6.03 20.78 0.45
CA LEU A 151 6.25 19.33 0.54
C LEU A 151 5.01 18.56 0.08
N SER A 152 5.18 17.58 -0.81
CA SER A 152 4.08 16.68 -1.18
C SER A 152 3.67 15.78 0.00
N ALA A 153 2.51 15.14 -0.11
CA ALA A 153 2.21 13.98 0.72
C ALA A 153 3.33 12.93 0.56
N PRO A 154 3.76 12.27 1.65
CA PRO A 154 4.78 11.24 1.60
C PRO A 154 4.28 10.00 0.84
N ALA A 155 5.22 9.28 0.23
CA ALA A 155 5.02 7.99 -0.40
C ALA A 155 6.18 7.06 -0.06
N THR A 156 5.96 5.76 -0.11
CA THR A 156 6.98 4.75 0.18
C THR A 156 7.23 3.88 -1.04
N LEU A 157 8.48 3.82 -1.51
CA LEU A 157 8.93 2.88 -2.53
C LEU A 157 9.52 1.65 -1.84
N ILE A 158 9.03 0.47 -2.19
CA ILE A 158 9.42 -0.80 -1.58
C ILE A 158 9.94 -1.72 -2.68
N ARG A 159 11.19 -2.16 -2.61
CA ARG A 159 11.74 -3.17 -3.53
C ARG A 159 11.54 -4.55 -2.93
N ILE A 160 10.93 -5.44 -3.69
CA ILE A 160 10.68 -6.83 -3.39
C ILE A 160 11.71 -7.64 -4.18
N PRO A 161 12.73 -8.21 -3.51
CA PRO A 161 13.72 -9.04 -4.18
C PRO A 161 13.07 -10.28 -4.80
N TRP A 162 13.51 -10.65 -6.00
CA TRP A 162 13.08 -11.90 -6.61
C TRP A 162 13.43 -13.11 -5.73
N THR A 163 12.50 -14.05 -5.63
CA THR A 163 12.70 -15.33 -4.95
C THR A 163 11.98 -16.43 -5.73
N PRO A 164 12.47 -17.69 -5.71
CA PRO A 164 11.76 -18.78 -6.36
C PRO A 164 10.33 -18.99 -5.85
N ARG A 165 10.03 -18.56 -4.62
CA ARG A 165 8.67 -18.64 -4.05
C ARG A 165 7.70 -17.64 -4.70
N LEU A 166 8.16 -16.48 -5.16
CA LEU A 166 7.32 -15.50 -5.89
C LEU A 166 6.73 -16.11 -7.17
N ALA A 167 7.52 -16.92 -7.88
CA ALA A 167 7.09 -17.57 -9.11
C ALA A 167 6.22 -18.82 -8.90
N ASN A 168 6.06 -19.27 -7.65
CA ASN A 168 5.32 -20.48 -7.35
C ASN A 168 3.88 -20.15 -6.97
N ARG A 169 2.94 -20.50 -7.85
CA ARG A 169 1.49 -20.28 -7.67
C ARG A 169 0.89 -20.97 -6.44
N ALA A 170 1.60 -21.89 -5.80
CA ALA A 170 1.20 -22.53 -4.54
C ALA A 170 1.38 -21.61 -3.32
N TRP A 171 2.05 -20.47 -3.50
CA TRP A 171 2.44 -19.56 -2.42
C TRP A 171 1.87 -18.16 -2.65
N LEU A 172 1.49 -17.53 -1.55
CA LEU A 172 1.31 -16.10 -1.44
C LEU A 172 2.54 -15.49 -0.78
N VAL A 173 2.97 -14.36 -1.27
CA VAL A 173 3.94 -13.51 -0.61
C VAL A 173 3.19 -12.51 0.26
N ASP A 174 3.59 -12.39 1.52
CA ASP A 174 3.04 -11.46 2.52
C ASP A 174 4.10 -10.39 2.83
N LEU A 175 3.80 -9.15 2.46
CA LEU A 175 4.54 -7.97 2.90
C LEU A 175 3.78 -7.31 4.04
N ARG A 176 4.39 -7.33 5.22
CA ARG A 176 3.79 -6.73 6.41
C ARG A 176 4.42 -5.37 6.70
N MET A 177 3.56 -4.38 6.94
CA MET A 177 3.98 -3.04 7.31
C MET A 177 3.09 -2.45 8.40
N ARG A 178 3.64 -1.49 9.16
CA ARG A 178 2.85 -0.67 10.07
C ARG A 178 2.58 0.66 9.39
N VAL A 179 1.34 1.13 9.38
CA VAL A 179 0.95 2.37 8.72
C VAL A 179 0.40 3.33 9.79
N PRO A 180 1.11 4.43 10.10
CA PRO A 180 0.75 5.31 11.22
C PRO A 180 -0.53 6.10 10.98
N ALA A 181 -0.82 6.46 9.73
CA ALA A 181 -1.92 7.36 9.37
C ALA A 181 -3.01 6.68 8.52
N LEU A 182 -3.20 5.36 8.67
CA LEU A 182 -4.22 4.62 7.92
C LEU A 182 -5.64 4.96 8.39
N VAL A 183 -5.81 5.08 9.71
CA VAL A 183 -7.07 5.48 10.34
C VAL A 183 -7.00 6.98 10.54
N LYS A 184 -7.82 7.74 9.79
CA LYS A 184 -7.90 9.19 9.97
C LYS A 184 -9.23 9.55 10.60
N PRO A 185 -9.27 10.50 11.55
CA PRO A 185 -10.54 11.04 12.00
C PRO A 185 -11.24 11.68 10.80
N GLU A 186 -12.51 11.35 10.61
CA GLU A 186 -13.35 12.03 9.64
C GLU A 186 -13.39 13.52 10.04
N ARG A 187 -13.23 14.42 9.07
CA ARG A 187 -13.38 15.87 9.32
C ARG A 187 -14.86 16.15 9.59
N ALA A 188 -15.27 15.96 10.84
CA ALA A 188 -16.59 16.30 11.34
C ALA A 188 -16.56 17.68 11.99
N LEU A 189 -17.62 18.46 11.79
CA LEU A 189 -17.82 19.72 12.49
C LEU A 189 -18.01 19.44 14.00
N TRP A 190 -17.69 20.41 14.86
CA TRP A 190 -17.78 20.25 16.31
C TRP A 190 -19.18 19.82 16.78
N ILE A 191 -20.23 20.28 16.08
CA ILE A 191 -21.62 19.99 16.40
C ILE A 191 -22.01 18.56 16.02
N GLU A 192 -21.43 18.01 14.94
CA GLU A 192 -21.63 16.62 14.51
C GLU A 192 -20.94 15.66 15.48
N ARG A 193 -19.73 16.02 15.95
CA ARG A 193 -19.02 15.26 17.00
C ARG A 193 -19.81 15.15 18.30
N ALA A 194 -20.51 16.23 18.70
CA ALA A 194 -21.27 16.26 19.94
C ALA A 194 -22.51 15.37 19.90
N PHE A 195 -23.18 15.28 18.74
CA PHE A 195 -24.39 14.47 18.59
C PHE A 195 -24.10 13.02 18.17
N TRP A 196 -23.12 12.77 17.31
CA TRP A 196 -22.91 11.46 16.65
C TRP A 196 -21.57 10.78 17.00
N GLY A 197 -20.70 11.43 17.78
CA GLY A 197 -19.39 10.90 18.18
C GLY A 197 -18.29 11.08 17.12
N ALA A 198 -17.05 10.68 17.46
CA ALA A 198 -15.91 10.76 16.55
C ALA A 198 -15.97 9.60 15.52
N ARG A 199 -16.13 9.95 14.24
CA ARG A 199 -16.10 8.99 13.14
C ARG A 199 -14.69 8.90 12.57
N HIS A 200 -14.29 7.70 12.15
CA HIS A 200 -12.96 7.43 11.59
C HIS A 200 -13.13 6.81 10.22
N VAL A 201 -12.33 7.26 9.25
CA VAL A 201 -12.33 6.74 7.89
C VAL A 201 -11.05 5.94 7.67
N VAL A 202 -11.21 4.74 7.13
CA VAL A 202 -10.14 3.91 6.60
C VAL A 202 -10.27 3.94 5.08
N SER A 203 -9.27 4.49 4.39
CA SER A 203 -9.23 4.47 2.92
C SER A 203 -8.18 3.46 2.46
N LEU A 204 -8.65 2.28 2.04
CA LEU A 204 -7.87 1.30 1.29
C LEU A 204 -8.40 1.28 -0.14
N GLY A 205 -7.62 1.81 -1.07
CA GLY A 205 -7.98 1.90 -2.48
C GLY A 205 -7.14 0.95 -3.34
N TYR A 206 -7.76 0.40 -4.38
CA TYR A 206 -7.09 -0.27 -5.49
C TYR A 206 -7.40 0.52 -6.78
N ASN A 207 -6.41 0.69 -7.65
CA ASN A 207 -6.57 1.29 -8.99
C ASN A 207 -7.12 2.73 -9.07
N GLN A 208 -6.49 3.70 -8.41
CA GLN A 208 -6.58 5.13 -8.79
C GLN A 208 -5.25 5.89 -8.67
N VAL A 209 -4.64 6.16 -9.82
CA VAL A 209 -3.41 6.93 -9.97
C VAL A 209 -3.74 8.43 -10.01
N GLN A 210 -4.00 9.04 -8.85
CA GLN A 210 -4.15 10.50 -8.74
C GLN A 210 -3.27 11.13 -7.64
N GLY A 211 -2.27 10.40 -7.16
CA GLY A 211 -1.28 10.93 -6.22
C GLY A 211 -0.22 11.76 -6.96
N ARG A 212 -0.09 13.06 -6.64
CA ARG A 212 0.95 13.96 -7.20
C ARG A 212 2.39 13.45 -7.04
N ALA A 213 2.64 12.57 -6.06
CA ALA A 213 3.93 11.92 -5.80
C ALA A 213 4.24 10.71 -6.71
N LEU A 214 3.25 10.22 -7.46
CA LEU A 214 3.38 9.04 -8.34
C LEU A 214 3.77 9.43 -9.77
N PHE A 215 3.48 10.68 -10.18
CA PHE A 215 3.58 11.14 -11.57
C PHE A 215 4.96 11.01 -12.25
N PRO A 216 6.13 10.99 -11.57
CA PRO A 216 7.43 10.80 -12.24
C PRO A 216 7.96 9.36 -12.29
N LEU A 217 7.22 8.36 -11.80
CA LEU A 217 7.72 6.97 -11.66
C LEU A 217 7.22 5.99 -12.75
N TYR A 218 6.58 6.50 -13.81
CA TYR A 218 6.18 5.73 -14.99
C TYR A 218 6.92 6.23 -16.23
#